data_AF-A0A2C6B5W5-F1
#
_entry.id   AF-A0A2C6B5W5-F1
#
_cell.length_a   1.000
_cell.length_b   1.000
_cell.length_c   1.000
_cell.angle_alpha   90.00
_cell.angle_beta   90.00
_cell.angle_gamma   90.00
#
_symmetry.space_group_name_H-M   'P 1'
#
loop_
_entity.id
_entity.type
_entity.pdbx_description
1 polymer ?
#
loop_
_entity_poly.entity_id
_entity_poly.type
_entity_poly.pdbx_seq_one_letter_code
_entity_poly.pdbx_strand_id
1 'polypeptide(L)'
;MTISIREDLMKEQKNPIGINIYYNKNLAIDKRIKTILCGIEEEEIPFILIPDDEDNAKILGDKAAKASKLGVGIGINSNEVTLYQEKLSVEKPLFECSLNSSDYILRAIGTNGARLIKGNPFIII
;
A
#
# COMPACT_ATOMS: atom_id res chain seq x y z
N MET A 1 14.97 32.09 21.31
CA MET A 1 13.64 31.50 21.51
C MET A 1 12.95 31.08 20.19
N THR A 2 13.63 31.16 19.03
CA THR A 2 12.97 31.05 17.71
C THR A 2 13.31 29.75 16.95
N ILE A 3 14.25 28.95 17.46
CA ILE A 3 14.65 27.66 16.85
C ILE A 3 13.65 26.56 17.22
N SER A 4 13.19 26.50 18.48
CA SER A 4 12.20 25.51 18.94
C SER A 4 10.92 25.53 18.10
N ILE A 5 10.35 26.71 17.82
CA ILE A 5 9.08 26.82 17.09
C ILE A 5 9.21 26.29 15.65
N ARG A 6 10.35 26.48 14.98
CA ARG A 6 10.57 25.93 13.62
C ARG A 6 10.79 24.42 13.63
N GLU A 7 11.50 23.89 14.63
CA GLU A 7 11.67 22.45 14.82
C GLU A 7 10.36 21.76 15.25
N ASP A 8 9.52 22.45 16.02
CA ASP A 8 8.19 22.00 16.45
C ASP A 8 7.18 22.06 15.28
N LEU A 9 7.25 23.10 14.43
CA LEU A 9 6.48 23.19 13.17
C LEU A 9 6.92 22.16 12.12
N MET A 10 8.21 21.76 12.12
CA MET A 10 8.72 20.66 11.29
C MET A 10 8.35 19.28 11.85
N LYS A 11 8.25 19.12 13.19
CA LYS A 11 7.69 17.92 13.83
C LYS A 11 6.18 17.77 13.61
N GLU A 12 5.48 18.87 13.31
CA GLU A 12 4.05 18.88 12.97
C GLU A 12 3.71 18.51 11.52
N GLN A 13 4.69 18.16 10.68
CA GLN A 13 4.40 17.36 9.47
C GLN A 13 4.15 15.91 9.87
N LYS A 14 2.93 15.76 10.43
CA LYS A 14 2.18 14.58 10.83
C LYS A 14 2.63 13.31 10.14
N ASN A 15 3.15 12.38 10.94
CA ASN A 15 3.33 10.97 10.60
C ASN A 15 2.07 10.42 9.86
N PRO A 16 2.10 10.36 8.51
CA PRO A 16 0.89 10.28 7.70
C PRO A 16 0.17 8.95 7.95
N ILE A 17 -1.17 9.00 7.98
CA ILE A 17 -2.01 7.81 8.15
C ILE A 17 -2.52 7.44 6.78
N GLY A 18 -2.27 6.20 6.35
CA GLY A 18 -2.74 5.67 5.08
C GLY A 18 -2.31 4.22 4.90
N ILE A 19 -2.79 3.59 3.83
CA ILE A 19 -2.28 2.30 3.39
C ILE A 19 -0.86 2.52 2.88
N ASN A 20 0.11 1.85 3.50
CA ASN A 20 1.47 1.86 2.98
C ASN A 20 1.55 0.96 1.75
N ILE A 21 2.26 1.44 0.73
CA ILE A 21 2.48 0.72 -0.52
C ILE A 21 3.97 0.71 -0.75
N TYR A 22 4.60 -0.43 -0.46
CA TYR A 22 6.01 -0.63 -0.72
C TYR A 22 6.18 -1.20 -2.13
N TYR A 23 7.04 -0.59 -2.92
CA TYR A 23 7.30 -1.03 -4.29
C TYR A 23 8.80 -1.07 -4.58
N ASN A 24 9.23 -2.00 -5.42
CA ASN A 24 10.61 -2.03 -5.86
C ASN A 24 10.97 -0.69 -6.54
N LYS A 25 12.02 -0.02 -6.09
CA LYS A 25 12.40 1.34 -6.53
C LYS A 25 12.76 1.43 -8.02
N ASN A 26 13.08 0.29 -8.66
CA ASN A 26 13.37 0.23 -10.08
C ASN A 26 12.10 0.14 -10.95
N LEU A 27 10.92 -0.02 -10.33
CA LEU A 27 9.64 -0.06 -11.01
C LEU A 27 9.14 1.36 -11.31
N ALA A 28 8.76 1.60 -12.56
CA ALA A 28 8.15 2.86 -12.96
C ALA A 28 6.71 2.98 -12.41
N ILE A 29 6.36 4.16 -11.89
CA ILE A 29 4.98 4.48 -11.51
C ILE A 29 4.15 4.78 -12.77
N ASP A 30 3.68 3.71 -13.40
CA ASP A 30 2.92 3.74 -14.64
C ASP A 30 1.40 3.59 -14.42
N LYS A 31 0.65 3.35 -15.51
CA LYS A 31 -0.80 3.16 -15.47
C LYS A 31 -1.22 2.05 -14.50
N ARG A 32 -0.47 0.95 -14.42
CA ARG A 32 -0.83 -0.23 -13.61
C ARG A 32 -0.85 0.12 -12.13
N ILE A 33 0.20 0.79 -11.64
CA ILE A 33 0.26 1.24 -10.25
C ILE A 33 -0.81 2.29 -9.99
N LYS A 34 -0.97 3.28 -10.89
CA LYS A 34 -2.04 4.30 -10.76
C LYS A 34 -3.43 3.67 -10.67
N THR A 35 -3.70 2.59 -11.41
CA THR A 35 -4.96 1.86 -11.33
C THR A 35 -5.20 1.28 -9.93
N ILE A 36 -4.17 0.77 -9.25
CA ILE A 36 -4.29 0.30 -7.85
C ILE A 36 -4.61 1.47 -6.92
N LEU A 37 -3.89 2.59 -7.08
CA LEU A 37 -4.07 3.79 -6.24
C LEU A 37 -5.49 4.34 -6.35
N CYS A 38 -6.04 4.42 -7.56
CA CYS A 38 -7.42 4.86 -7.77
C CYS A 38 -8.43 3.98 -7.01
N GLY A 39 -8.18 2.68 -6.85
CA GLY A 39 -9.08 1.80 -6.11
C GLY A 39 -9.12 2.10 -4.61
N ILE A 40 -7.98 2.56 -4.08
CA ILE A 40 -7.87 3.03 -2.70
C ILE A 40 -8.58 4.38 -2.55
N GLU A 41 -8.36 5.31 -3.49
CA GLU A 41 -8.98 6.64 -3.50
C GLU A 41 -10.51 6.58 -3.62
N GLU A 42 -11.05 5.66 -4.43
CA GLU A 42 -12.50 5.43 -4.58
C GLU A 42 -13.21 5.07 -3.26
N GLU A 43 -12.48 4.48 -2.31
CA GLU A 43 -12.98 4.15 -0.97
C GLU A 43 -12.67 5.24 0.07
N GLU A 44 -12.11 6.37 -0.37
CA GLU A 44 -11.76 7.55 0.43
C GLU A 44 -10.72 7.28 1.52
N ILE A 45 -9.83 6.31 1.27
CA ILE A 45 -8.71 6.00 2.17
C ILE A 45 -7.41 6.59 1.59
N PRO A 46 -6.58 7.29 2.39
CA PRO A 46 -5.27 7.76 1.93
C PRO A 46 -4.28 6.60 1.76
N PHE A 47 -3.28 6.78 0.89
CA PHE A 47 -2.17 5.86 0.72
C PHE A 47 -0.81 6.58 0.79
N ILE A 48 0.25 5.81 1.02
CA ILE A 48 1.62 6.30 1.09
C ILE A 48 2.50 5.39 0.23
N LEU A 49 3.07 5.93 -0.85
CA LEU A 49 4.00 5.23 -1.72
C LEU A 49 5.42 5.28 -1.15
N ILE A 50 6.06 4.12 -0.99
CA ILE A 50 7.38 3.98 -0.37
C ILE A 50 8.26 3.11 -1.28
N PRO A 51 9.30 3.68 -1.94
CA PRO A 51 10.23 2.90 -2.72
C PRO A 51 11.13 2.04 -1.81
N ASP A 52 11.44 0.84 -2.24
CA ASP A 52 12.29 -0.11 -1.52
C ASP A 52 13.26 -0.85 -2.47
N ASP A 53 14.35 -1.39 -1.92
CA ASP A 53 15.34 -2.18 -2.67
C ASP A 53 14.89 -3.65 -2.86
N GLU A 54 13.96 -4.12 -2.02
CA GLU A 54 13.41 -5.46 -2.09
C GLU A 54 12.63 -5.71 -3.39
N ASP A 55 12.75 -6.91 -3.95
CA ASP A 55 12.09 -7.34 -5.19
C ASP A 55 11.05 -8.44 -4.95
N ASN A 56 11.01 -9.05 -3.77
CA ASN A 56 9.95 -9.98 -3.39
C ASN A 56 8.68 -9.23 -2.96
N ALA A 57 7.61 -9.33 -3.76
CA ALA A 57 6.34 -8.67 -3.49
C ALA A 57 5.71 -9.06 -2.13
N LYS A 58 5.93 -10.27 -1.63
CA LYS A 58 5.42 -10.71 -0.32
C LYS A 58 6.14 -10.05 0.84
N ILE A 59 7.48 -9.92 0.74
CA ILE A 59 8.29 -9.20 1.73
C ILE A 59 7.91 -7.73 1.74
N LEU A 60 7.74 -7.12 0.56
CA LEU A 60 7.26 -5.74 0.42
C LEU A 60 5.88 -5.55 1.08
N GLY A 61 4.93 -6.45 0.82
CA GLY A 61 3.57 -6.35 1.35
C GLY A 61 3.49 -6.53 2.86
N ASP A 62 4.20 -7.52 3.40
CA ASP A 62 4.31 -7.75 4.85
C ASP A 62 4.95 -6.55 5.55
N LYS A 63 6.06 -6.03 5.00
CA LYS A 63 6.74 -4.82 5.50
C LYS A 63 5.81 -3.61 5.47
N ALA A 64 5.08 -3.42 4.38
CA ALA A 64 4.12 -2.34 4.23
C ALA A 64 3.02 -2.40 5.31
N ALA A 65 2.43 -3.59 5.53
CA ALA A 65 1.36 -3.77 6.49
C ALA A 65 1.83 -3.53 7.93
N LYS A 66 3.00 -4.04 8.30
CA LYS A 66 3.60 -3.85 9.64
C LYS A 66 4.03 -2.41 9.91
N ALA A 67 4.46 -1.69 8.87
CA ALA A 67 4.81 -0.27 8.99
C ALA A 67 3.58 0.66 8.95
N SER A 68 2.42 0.15 8.52
CA SER A 68 1.19 0.92 8.37
C SER A 68 0.48 1.07 9.71
N LYS A 69 0.09 2.30 10.07
CA LYS A 69 -0.75 2.54 11.25
C LYS A 69 -2.14 1.94 11.14
N LEU A 70 -2.57 1.62 9.91
CA LEU A 70 -3.86 0.98 9.64
C LEU A 70 -3.74 -0.56 9.65
N GLY A 71 -2.52 -1.10 9.83
CA GLY A 71 -2.26 -2.53 9.82
C GLY A 71 -2.51 -3.20 8.47
N VAL A 72 -2.59 -2.40 7.39
CA VAL A 72 -2.82 -2.85 6.01
C VAL A 72 -1.75 -2.27 5.10
N GLY A 73 -1.21 -3.09 4.21
CA GLY A 73 -0.19 -2.66 3.26
C GLY A 73 -0.15 -3.49 1.98
N ILE A 74 0.39 -2.89 0.93
CA ILE A 74 0.53 -3.48 -0.41
C ILE A 74 2.00 -3.58 -0.79
N GLY A 75 2.39 -4.71 -1.37
CA GLY A 75 3.72 -4.94 -1.94
C GLY A 75 3.66 -5.03 -3.45
N ILE A 76 4.58 -4.38 -4.17
CA ILE A 76 4.60 -4.36 -5.63
C ILE A 76 6.02 -4.57 -6.17
N ASN A 77 6.22 -5.61 -6.98
CA ASN A 77 7.44 -5.76 -7.78
C ASN A 77 7.10 -5.70 -9.28
N SER A 78 8.04 -6.06 -10.16
CA SER A 78 7.80 -6.00 -11.61
C SER A 78 6.71 -6.94 -12.13
N ASN A 79 6.30 -7.95 -11.33
CA ASN A 79 5.48 -9.07 -11.78
C ASN A 79 4.17 -9.22 -10.99
N GLU A 80 4.16 -8.83 -9.72
CA GLU A 80 3.16 -9.21 -8.72
C GLU A 80 2.77 -8.03 -7.82
N VAL A 81 1.53 -8.09 -7.35
CA VAL A 81 0.95 -7.20 -6.34
C VAL A 81 0.39 -8.07 -5.23
N THR A 82 0.76 -7.77 -3.98
CA THR A 82 0.24 -8.47 -2.80
C THR A 82 -0.42 -7.49 -1.84
N LEU A 83 -1.46 -7.93 -1.15
CA LEU A 83 -2.15 -7.18 -0.10
C LEU A 83 -2.08 -7.95 1.22
N TYR A 84 -1.64 -7.28 2.28
CA TYR A 84 -1.45 -7.86 3.60
C TYR A 84 -2.24 -7.12 4.67
N GLN A 85 -2.57 -7.88 5.72
CA GLN A 85 -2.87 -7.39 7.05
C GLN A 85 -1.70 -7.77 7.97
N GLU A 86 -1.33 -6.90 8.91
CA GLU A 86 -0.10 -7.00 9.73
C GLU A 86 0.10 -8.32 10.52
N LYS A 87 -0.99 -9.06 10.80
CA LYS A 87 -0.99 -10.29 11.59
C LYS A 87 -0.83 -11.55 10.73
N LEU A 88 -0.86 -11.42 9.41
CA LEU A 88 -0.65 -12.53 8.51
C LEU A 88 0.82 -12.96 8.49
N SER A 89 1.06 -14.21 8.13
CA SER A 89 2.41 -14.70 7.85
C SER A 89 2.89 -14.16 6.50
N VAL A 90 4.18 -13.83 6.39
CA VAL A 90 4.80 -13.34 5.14
C VAL A 90 4.55 -14.27 3.95
N GLU A 91 4.38 -15.58 4.14
CA GLU A 91 4.11 -16.51 3.04
C GLU A 91 2.65 -16.53 2.56
N LYS A 92 1.74 -15.89 3.30
CA LYS A 92 0.29 -15.98 3.10
C LYS A 92 -0.33 -14.58 2.96
N PRO A 93 -0.18 -13.93 1.80
CA PRO A 93 -0.88 -12.69 1.51
C PRO A 93 -2.39 -12.90 1.62
N LEU A 94 -3.13 -11.83 1.94
CA LEU A 94 -4.59 -11.88 1.90
C LEU A 94 -5.09 -11.99 0.46
N PHE A 95 -4.46 -11.23 -0.44
CA PHE A 95 -4.70 -11.26 -1.87
C PHE A 95 -3.38 -11.12 -2.64
N GLU A 96 -3.32 -11.75 -3.80
CA GLU A 96 -2.15 -11.75 -4.69
C GLU A 96 -2.64 -11.78 -6.14
N CYS A 97 -2.04 -10.96 -7.00
CA CYS A 97 -2.31 -10.97 -8.43
C CYS A 97 -1.07 -10.54 -9.23
N SER A 98 -1.07 -10.83 -10.55
CA SER A 98 -0.01 -10.31 -11.42
C SER A 98 -0.17 -8.80 -11.63
N LEU A 99 0.93 -8.05 -11.65
CA LEU A 99 0.94 -6.64 -12.06
C LEU A 99 0.48 -6.45 -13.51
N ASN A 100 0.56 -7.49 -14.35
CA ASN A 100 0.05 -7.47 -15.73
C ASN A 100 -1.42 -7.91 -15.85
N SER A 101 -2.13 -8.07 -14.73
CA SER A 101 -3.56 -8.35 -14.71
C SER A 101 -4.36 -7.19 -15.33
N SER A 102 -5.65 -7.45 -15.60
CA SER A 102 -6.55 -6.43 -16.12
C SER A 102 -6.68 -5.23 -15.17
N ASP A 103 -7.04 -4.07 -15.73
CA ASP A 103 -7.33 -2.87 -14.94
C ASP A 103 -8.37 -3.13 -13.84
N TYR A 104 -9.33 -4.03 -14.08
CA TYR A 104 -10.33 -4.44 -13.08
C TYR A 104 -9.68 -5.11 -11.86
N ILE A 105 -8.78 -6.07 -12.05
CA ILE A 105 -8.11 -6.79 -10.96
C ILE A 105 -7.19 -5.84 -10.18
N LEU A 106 -6.43 -4.99 -10.89
CA LEU A 106 -5.55 -4.00 -10.27
C LEU A 106 -6.35 -2.95 -9.48
N ARG A 107 -7.51 -2.53 -9.99
CA ARG A 107 -8.40 -1.61 -9.27
C ARG A 107 -8.94 -2.28 -8.01
N ALA A 108 -9.42 -3.51 -8.16
CA ALA A 108 -10.04 -4.28 -7.08
C ALA A 108 -9.08 -4.61 -5.93
N ILE A 109 -7.79 -4.87 -6.18
CA ILE A 109 -6.83 -5.10 -5.08
C ILE A 109 -6.62 -3.83 -4.24
N GLY A 110 -6.57 -2.65 -4.87
CA GLY A 110 -6.53 -1.36 -4.18
C GLY A 110 -7.80 -1.12 -3.35
N THR A 111 -8.97 -1.31 -3.97
CA THR A 111 -10.28 -1.22 -3.31
C THR A 111 -10.38 -2.16 -2.11
N ASN A 112 -9.94 -3.41 -2.25
CA ASN A 112 -9.95 -4.40 -1.17
C ASN A 112 -9.05 -4.00 0.00
N GLY A 113 -7.91 -3.37 -0.26
CA GLY A 113 -7.06 -2.82 0.80
C GLY A 113 -7.79 -1.76 1.64
N ALA A 114 -8.51 -0.86 1.00
CA ALA A 114 -9.32 0.15 1.69
C ALA A 114 -10.55 -0.46 2.39
N ARG A 115 -11.23 -1.42 1.75
CA ARG A 115 -12.37 -2.13 2.33
C ARG A 115 -12.00 -2.97 3.55
N LEU A 116 -10.80 -3.54 3.58
CA LEU A 116 -10.28 -4.25 4.75
C LEU A 116 -10.25 -3.33 5.99
N ILE A 117 -9.86 -2.06 5.83
CA ILE A 117 -9.86 -1.07 6.91
C ILE A 117 -11.28 -0.70 7.32
N LYS A 118 -12.18 -0.54 6.35
CA LYS A 118 -13.58 -0.14 6.58
C LYS A 118 -14.47 -1.29 7.07
N GLY A 119 -14.01 -2.55 6.98
CA GLY A 119 -14.81 -3.73 7.29
C GLY A 119 -15.85 -4.09 6.22
N ASN A 120 -15.64 -3.64 4.98
CA ASN A 120 -16.55 -3.89 3.86
C ASN A 120 -16.23 -5.24 3.16
N PRO A 121 -17.21 -5.90 2.51
CA PRO A 121 -16.97 -7.11 1.74
C PRO A 121 -16.00 -6.89 0.57
N PHE A 122 -15.13 -7.88 0.34
CA PHE A 122 -14.17 -7.84 -0.76
C PHE A 122 -14.82 -8.03 -2.12
N ILE A 123 -14.23 -7.38 -3.12
CA ILE A 123 -14.42 -7.70 -4.53
C ILE A 123 -13.62 -8.98 -4.82
N ILE A 124 -14.22 -9.91 -5.55
CA ILE A 124 -13.55 -11.14 -5.97
C ILE A 124 -12.57 -10.80 -7.10
N ILE A 125 -11.31 -11.20 -6.91
CA ILE A 125 -10.21 -11.03 -7.87
C ILE A 125 -9.57 -12.37 -8.23
#